data_AF-A0A7W7NPH2-F1
#
_entry.id   AF-A0A7W7NPH2-F1
#
_cell.length_a   1.000
_cell.length_b   1.000
_cell.length_c   1.000
_cell.angle_alpha   90.00
_cell.angle_beta   90.00
_cell.angle_gamma   90.00
#
_symmetry.space_group_name_H-M   'P 1'
#
loop_
_entity.id
_entity.type
_entity.pdbx_description
1 polymer ?
#
loop_
_entity_poly.entity_id
_entity_poly.type
_entity_poly.pdbx_seq_one_letter_code
_entity_poly.pdbx_strand_id
1 'polypeptide(L)'
;MIGLALIAAVLPPTLADIVRADTRSGPFICWVTDVVTSENGVRIYFNRKGGPGFVSTPNGGFRPDAVPVDPARPQEAGVEARLGDKLFPQNSPEDGCSLEIVRRNGQIGVRAMAYFHPVGLPAEKKTEFIPAHD
;
A
#
# COMPACT_ATOMS: atom_id res chain seq x y z
N MET A 1 -42.09 59.02 16.32
CA MET A 1 -41.63 57.69 16.75
C MET A 1 -41.06 56.99 15.53
N ILE A 2 -39.75 57.02 15.34
CA ILE A 2 -39.06 56.39 14.21
C ILE A 2 -38.47 55.08 14.74
N GLY A 3 -38.99 53.96 14.26
CA GLY A 3 -38.52 52.62 14.63
C GLY A 3 -37.22 52.28 13.91
N LEU A 4 -36.15 52.03 14.67
CA LEU A 4 -34.92 51.45 14.14
C LEU A 4 -35.15 49.98 13.82
N ALA A 5 -34.91 49.58 12.57
CA ALA A 5 -34.80 48.18 12.19
C ALA A 5 -33.37 47.69 12.45
N LEU A 6 -33.22 46.66 13.28
CA LEU A 6 -31.97 45.91 13.44
C LEU A 6 -31.71 45.06 12.20
N ILE A 7 -30.57 45.26 11.55
CA ILE A 7 -30.07 44.35 10.52
C ILE A 7 -29.22 43.29 11.21
N ALA A 8 -29.68 42.04 11.20
CA ALA A 8 -28.91 40.90 11.66
C ALA A 8 -27.84 40.56 10.61
N ALA A 9 -26.57 40.59 11.00
CA ALA A 9 -25.45 40.18 10.15
C ALA A 9 -25.41 38.65 10.08
N VAL A 10 -25.65 38.10 8.88
CA VAL A 10 -25.45 36.68 8.58
C VAL A 10 -23.97 36.49 8.24
N LEU A 11 -23.23 35.80 9.12
CA LEU A 11 -21.84 35.42 8.86
C LEU A 11 -21.81 34.26 7.85
N PRO A 12 -20.93 34.30 6.82
CA PRO A 12 -20.76 33.19 5.90
C PRO A 12 -20.06 32.00 6.61
N PRO A 13 -20.34 30.75 6.19
CA PRO A 13 -19.63 29.58 6.72
C PRO A 13 -18.15 29.64 6.35
N THR A 14 -17.29 29.36 7.34
CA THR A 14 -15.85 29.24 7.16
C THR A 14 -15.54 27.99 6.31
N LEU A 15 -14.79 28.18 5.23
CA LEU A 15 -14.14 27.14 4.42
C LEU A 15 -13.10 26.35 5.26
N ALA A 16 -13.55 25.52 6.19
CA ALA A 16 -12.68 24.72 7.05
C ALA A 16 -12.86 23.20 6.88
N ASP A 17 -13.62 22.75 5.88
CA ASP A 17 -13.65 21.36 5.45
C ASP A 17 -12.82 21.19 4.17
N ILE A 18 -11.52 21.46 4.28
CA ILE A 18 -10.57 20.85 3.34
C ILE A 18 -10.51 19.38 3.73
N VAL A 19 -11.35 18.58 3.09
CA VAL A 19 -11.14 17.14 2.96
C VAL A 19 -9.67 16.97 2.58
N ARG A 20 -8.86 16.44 3.50
CA ARG A 20 -7.56 15.88 3.15
C ARG A 20 -7.85 14.76 2.17
N ALA A 21 -7.77 15.08 0.88
CA ALA A 21 -7.62 14.06 -0.14
C ALA A 21 -6.35 13.31 0.24
N ASP A 22 -6.54 12.07 0.74
CA ASP A 22 -5.46 11.16 1.06
C ASP A 22 -4.72 10.89 -0.26
N THR A 23 -3.61 11.61 -0.45
CA THR A 23 -2.78 11.55 -1.65
C THR A 23 -1.83 10.36 -1.57
N ARG A 24 -2.32 9.19 -1.12
CA ARG A 24 -1.66 7.90 -1.33
C ARG A 24 -1.90 7.35 -2.75
N SER A 25 -2.14 8.23 -3.72
CA SER A 25 -2.20 7.92 -5.15
C SER A 25 -0.80 8.06 -5.77
N GLY A 26 0.21 7.51 -5.11
CA GLY A 26 1.47 7.16 -5.76
C GLY A 26 1.34 5.76 -6.38
N PRO A 27 2.06 5.43 -7.47
CA PRO A 27 2.07 4.06 -7.97
C PRO A 27 2.67 3.14 -6.90
N PHE A 28 1.83 2.28 -6.30
CA PHE A 28 2.24 1.24 -5.37
C PHE A 28 3.28 0.34 -6.06
N ILE A 29 4.55 0.47 -5.68
CA ILE A 29 5.58 -0.43 -6.20
C ILE A 29 5.22 -1.85 -5.78
N CYS A 30 5.22 -2.77 -6.73
CA CYS A 30 4.91 -4.17 -6.47
C CYS A 30 3.55 -4.42 -5.81
N TRP A 31 2.56 -3.54 -6.09
CA TRP A 31 1.21 -3.59 -5.53
C TRP A 31 1.15 -3.56 -3.99
N VAL A 32 2.26 -3.24 -3.33
CA VAL A 32 2.31 -3.12 -1.87
C VAL A 32 1.56 -1.86 -1.48
N THR A 33 0.43 -2.03 -0.82
CA THR A 33 -0.41 -0.92 -0.37
C THR A 33 0.02 -0.41 0.99
N ASP A 34 0.50 -1.33 1.84
CA ASP A 34 0.91 -1.02 3.20
C ASP A 34 1.92 -2.03 3.75
N VAL A 35 2.74 -1.59 4.69
CA VAL A 35 3.68 -2.44 5.44
C VAL A 35 3.59 -2.06 6.90
N VAL A 36 3.10 -2.98 7.72
CA VAL A 36 2.99 -2.77 9.16
C VAL A 36 3.94 -3.69 9.92
N THR A 37 4.43 -3.22 11.07
CA THR A 37 5.15 -4.06 12.02
C THR A 37 4.23 -5.17 12.52
N SER A 38 4.75 -6.39 12.67
CA SER A 38 4.05 -7.50 13.31
C SER A 38 4.95 -8.17 14.34
N GLU A 39 4.38 -8.99 15.22
CA GLU A 39 5.15 -9.74 16.23
C GLU A 39 6.27 -10.58 15.60
N ASN A 40 6.09 -11.04 14.37
CA ASN A 40 7.02 -11.90 13.65
C ASN A 40 7.96 -11.15 12.69
N GLY A 41 7.78 -9.85 12.48
CA GLY A 41 8.53 -9.07 11.50
C GLY A 41 7.67 -7.97 10.91
N VAL A 42 7.16 -8.20 9.70
CA VAL A 42 6.21 -7.30 9.04
C VAL A 42 5.01 -8.05 8.51
N ARG A 43 3.89 -7.36 8.35
CA ARG A 43 2.77 -7.78 7.53
C ARG A 43 2.68 -6.85 6.32
N ILE A 44 2.76 -7.44 5.14
CA ILE A 44 2.70 -6.73 3.85
C ILE A 44 1.27 -6.85 3.32
N TYR A 45 0.64 -5.73 3.02
CA TYR A 45 -0.69 -5.68 2.45
C TYR A 45 -0.67 -5.45 0.94
N PHE A 46 -1.60 -6.11 0.27
CA PHE A 46 -1.90 -5.95 -1.13
C PHE A 46 -3.39 -5.74 -1.32
N ASN A 47 -3.79 -5.01 -2.36
CA ASN A 47 -5.19 -4.96 -2.77
C ASN A 47 -5.69 -6.37 -3.15
N ARG A 48 -6.88 -6.75 -2.67
CA ARG A 48 -7.56 -8.00 -3.07
C ARG A 48 -7.98 -7.98 -4.54
N LYS A 49 -8.31 -6.79 -5.06
CA LYS A 49 -8.63 -6.56 -6.47
C LYS A 49 -7.61 -5.61 -7.08
N GLY A 50 -7.04 -5.99 -8.23
CA GLY A 50 -6.00 -5.19 -8.90
C GLY A 50 -4.62 -5.24 -8.23
N GLY A 51 -4.44 -6.10 -7.22
CA GLY A 51 -3.14 -6.47 -6.68
C GLY A 51 -2.50 -7.63 -7.45
N PRO A 52 -1.53 -8.35 -6.84
CA PRO A 52 -0.92 -9.52 -7.45
C PRO A 52 -1.89 -10.72 -7.39
N GLY A 53 -1.96 -11.49 -8.47
CA GLY A 53 -2.76 -12.71 -8.53
C GLY A 53 -2.17 -13.85 -7.70
N PHE A 54 -0.86 -13.82 -7.48
CA PHE A 54 -0.15 -14.78 -6.63
C PHE A 54 1.10 -14.14 -6.02
N VAL A 55 1.43 -14.55 -4.80
CA VAL A 55 2.68 -14.20 -4.11
C VAL A 55 3.35 -15.50 -3.67
N SER A 56 4.52 -15.80 -4.24
CA SER A 56 5.36 -16.87 -3.71
C SER A 56 5.99 -16.42 -2.40
N THR A 57 5.93 -17.26 -1.38
CA THR A 57 6.51 -17.02 -0.05
C THR A 57 7.42 -18.18 0.33
N PRO A 58 8.30 -18.02 1.34
CA PRO A 58 9.11 -19.13 1.84
C PRO A 58 8.29 -20.32 2.34
N ASN A 59 7.04 -20.08 2.75
CA ASN A 59 6.14 -21.08 3.31
C ASN A 59 5.09 -21.59 2.31
N GLY A 60 5.18 -21.21 1.04
CA GLY A 60 4.28 -21.66 -0.02
C GLY A 60 3.74 -20.52 -0.88
N GLY A 61 2.41 -20.48 -1.04
CA GLY A 61 1.73 -19.53 -1.91
C GLY A 61 0.69 -18.71 -1.16
N PHE A 62 0.60 -17.43 -1.48
CA PHE A 62 -0.42 -16.52 -0.96
C PHE A 62 -1.19 -15.91 -2.13
N ARG A 63 -2.51 -15.85 -1.99
CA ARG A 63 -3.42 -15.25 -2.96
C ARG A 63 -4.31 -14.23 -2.26
N PRO A 64 -4.17 -12.93 -2.53
CA PRO A 64 -4.96 -11.87 -1.87
C PRO A 64 -6.48 -12.09 -1.95
N ASP A 65 -6.97 -12.65 -3.06
CA ASP A 65 -8.39 -12.90 -3.32
C ASP A 65 -8.95 -14.11 -2.54
N ALA A 66 -8.09 -15.04 -2.13
CA ALA A 66 -8.48 -16.31 -1.52
C ALA A 66 -8.46 -16.29 0.02
N VAL A 67 -7.83 -15.30 0.65
CA VAL A 67 -7.80 -15.22 2.12
C VAL A 67 -9.12 -14.67 2.68
N PRO A 68 -9.50 -15.05 3.91
CA PRO A 68 -10.65 -14.48 4.61
C PRO A 68 -10.60 -12.95 4.67
N VAL A 69 -11.76 -12.31 4.55
CA VAL A 69 -11.87 -10.85 4.61
C VAL A 69 -11.70 -10.38 6.04
N ASP A 70 -10.77 -9.46 6.25
CA ASP A 70 -10.68 -8.67 7.47
C ASP A 70 -11.69 -7.51 7.39
N PRO A 71 -12.69 -7.42 8.29
CA PRO A 71 -13.64 -6.31 8.31
C PRO A 71 -12.99 -4.93 8.50
N ALA A 72 -11.80 -4.86 9.12
CA ALA A 72 -11.08 -3.60 9.31
C ALA A 72 -10.37 -3.14 8.02
N ARG A 73 -10.05 -4.07 7.11
CA ARG A 73 -9.37 -3.80 5.83
C ARG A 73 -9.99 -4.63 4.70
N PRO A 74 -11.26 -4.40 4.34
CA PRO A 74 -12.01 -5.31 3.46
C PRO A 74 -11.49 -5.37 2.02
N GLN A 75 -10.70 -4.37 1.60
CA GLN A 75 -10.13 -4.28 0.26
C GLN A 75 -8.71 -4.83 0.18
N GLU A 76 -8.10 -5.19 1.31
CA GLU A 76 -6.70 -5.61 1.39
C GLU A 76 -6.58 -7.02 1.95
N ALA A 77 -5.46 -7.66 1.65
CA ALA A 77 -5.07 -8.93 2.22
C ALA A 77 -3.61 -8.85 2.63
N GLY A 78 -3.32 -9.30 3.86
CA GLY A 78 -1.99 -9.24 4.45
C GLY A 78 -1.31 -10.60 4.47
N VAL A 79 -0.01 -10.61 4.17
CA VAL A 79 0.87 -11.77 4.38
C VAL A 79 1.96 -11.41 5.39
N GLU A 80 2.21 -12.29 6.35
CA GLU A 80 3.32 -12.11 7.29
C GLU A 80 4.64 -12.55 6.67
N ALA A 81 5.71 -11.81 6.96
CA ALA A 81 7.06 -12.11 6.52
C ALA A 81 8.07 -11.67 7.59
N ARG A 82 9.17 -12.41 7.70
CA ARG A 82 10.23 -12.20 8.68
C ARG A 82 11.44 -11.54 8.04
N LEU A 83 12.32 -10.94 8.87
CA LEU A 83 13.57 -10.37 8.39
C LEU A 83 14.39 -11.43 7.62
N GLY A 84 14.79 -11.08 6.39
CA GLY A 84 15.50 -11.98 5.48
C GLY A 84 14.61 -12.77 4.53
N ASP A 85 13.29 -12.83 4.75
CA ASP A 85 12.36 -13.48 3.83
C ASP A 85 12.32 -12.76 2.48
N LYS A 86 12.09 -13.54 1.43
CA LYS A 86 11.90 -13.08 0.06
C LYS A 86 10.54 -13.53 -0.45
N LEU A 87 9.76 -12.59 -0.98
CA LEU A 87 8.45 -12.83 -1.57
C LEU A 87 8.48 -12.40 -3.03
N PHE A 88 7.71 -13.10 -3.86
CA PHE A 88 7.64 -12.84 -5.30
C PHE A 88 6.18 -12.66 -5.72
N PRO A 89 5.61 -11.45 -5.59
CA PRO A 89 4.31 -11.12 -6.16
C PRO A 89 4.39 -11.03 -7.69
N GLN A 90 3.40 -11.61 -8.36
CA GLN A 90 3.35 -11.68 -9.82
C GLN A 90 1.91 -11.70 -10.34
N ASN A 91 1.71 -11.09 -11.51
CA ASN A 91 0.47 -11.20 -12.29
C ASN A 91 0.69 -11.99 -13.58
N SER A 92 1.87 -11.87 -14.20
CA SER A 92 2.28 -12.63 -15.37
C SER A 92 3.78 -12.92 -15.33
N PRO A 93 4.33 -13.74 -16.25
CA PRO A 93 5.77 -13.94 -16.36
C PRO A 93 6.57 -12.66 -16.63
N GLU A 94 5.96 -11.67 -17.29
CA GLU A 94 6.56 -10.41 -17.71
C GLU A 94 6.40 -9.28 -16.70
N ASP A 95 5.45 -9.42 -15.75
CA ASP A 95 5.08 -8.43 -14.75
C ASP A 95 5.15 -9.04 -13.34
N GLY A 96 6.29 -8.82 -12.70
CA GLY A 96 6.60 -9.40 -11.41
C GLY A 96 7.50 -8.52 -10.55
N CYS A 97 7.62 -8.96 -9.31
CA CYS A 97 8.32 -8.23 -8.28
C CYS A 97 9.10 -9.15 -7.36
N SER A 98 10.16 -8.59 -6.77
CA SER A 98 10.85 -9.19 -5.64
C SER A 98 10.72 -8.27 -4.45
N LEU A 99 10.23 -8.82 -3.34
CA LEU A 99 10.16 -8.15 -2.05
C LEU A 99 11.13 -8.85 -1.12
N GLU A 100 11.98 -8.08 -0.43
CA GLU A 100 12.88 -8.63 0.59
C GLU A 100 12.70 -7.86 1.89
N ILE A 101 12.49 -8.59 2.98
CA ILE A 101 12.35 -7.96 4.30
C ILE A 101 13.75 -7.64 4.82
N VAL A 102 14.05 -6.35 4.96
CA VAL A 102 15.39 -5.88 5.33
C VAL A 102 15.31 -4.84 6.45
N ARG A 103 16.44 -4.65 7.16
CA ARG A 103 16.65 -3.45 7.96
C ARG A 103 17.48 -2.44 7.19
N ARG A 104 17.03 -1.19 7.18
CA ARG A 104 17.76 -0.05 6.63
C ARG A 104 17.76 1.07 7.67
N ASN A 105 18.94 1.53 8.07
CA ASN A 105 19.11 2.58 9.08
C ASN A 105 18.35 2.31 10.39
N GLY A 106 18.34 1.05 10.84
CA GLY A 106 17.65 0.64 12.07
C GLY A 106 16.15 0.36 11.93
N GLN A 107 15.52 0.73 10.82
CA GLN A 107 14.10 0.49 10.55
C GLN A 107 13.91 -0.79 9.72
N ILE A 108 12.95 -1.64 10.13
CA ILE A 108 12.51 -2.79 9.32
C ILE A 108 11.55 -2.32 8.22
N GLY A 109 11.60 -2.96 7.07
CA GLY A 109 10.69 -2.68 5.96
C GLY A 109 10.92 -3.63 4.80
N VAL A 110 10.37 -3.27 3.66
CA VAL A 110 10.42 -4.05 2.44
C VAL A 110 11.28 -3.35 1.42
N ARG A 111 12.35 -4.00 0.96
CA ARG A 111 13.01 -3.61 -0.29
C ARG A 111 12.21 -4.21 -1.44
N ALA A 112 11.44 -3.38 -2.13
CA ALA A 112 10.64 -3.76 -3.28
C ALA A 112 11.41 -3.48 -4.57
N MET A 113 11.51 -4.48 -5.44
CA MET A 113 12.11 -4.36 -6.76
C MET A 113 11.10 -4.83 -7.81
N ALA A 114 10.58 -3.89 -8.58
CA ALA A 114 9.72 -4.17 -9.72
C ALA A 114 10.56 -4.43 -10.97
N TYR A 115 10.19 -5.46 -11.72
CA TYR A 115 10.77 -5.76 -13.02
C TYR A 115 9.65 -5.92 -14.05
N PHE A 116 9.74 -5.14 -15.12
CA PHE A 116 8.82 -5.24 -16.25
C PHE A 116 9.63 -5.59 -17.49
N HIS A 117 9.25 -6.69 -18.15
CA HIS A 117 9.95 -7.24 -19.32
C HIS A 117 9.02 -7.33 -20.53
N PRO A 118 8.64 -6.19 -21.14
CA PRO A 118 7.84 -6.20 -22.35
C PRO A 118 8.64 -6.80 -23.53
N VAL A 119 7.97 -7.63 -24.34
CA VAL A 119 8.60 -8.28 -25.50
C VAL A 119 9.08 -7.24 -26.50
N GLY A 120 10.37 -7.31 -26.87
CA GLY A 120 10.98 -6.42 -27.86
C GLY A 120 11.43 -5.07 -27.34
N LEU A 121 11.37 -4.83 -26.02
CA LEU A 121 11.84 -3.61 -25.37
C LEU A 121 12.86 -3.93 -24.26
N PRO A 122 13.73 -2.98 -23.88
CA PRO A 122 14.62 -3.15 -22.75
C PRO A 122 13.86 -3.38 -21.43
N ALA A 123 14.47 -4.15 -20.54
CA ALA A 123 13.95 -4.35 -19.18
C ALA A 123 13.91 -3.03 -18.40
N GLU A 124 12.79 -2.73 -17.76
CA GLU A 124 12.71 -1.65 -16.78
C GLU A 124 12.77 -2.21 -15.35
N LYS A 125 13.54 -1.54 -14.50
CA LYS A 125 13.68 -1.89 -13.08
C LYS A 125 13.49 -0.66 -12.22
N LYS A 126 12.67 -0.79 -11.19
CA LYS A 126 12.52 0.20 -10.13
C LYS A 126 12.76 -0.45 -8.79
N THR A 127 13.50 0.21 -7.90
CA THR A 127 13.75 -0.27 -6.54
C THR A 127 13.37 0.80 -5.53
N GLU A 128 12.68 0.39 -4.49
CA GLU A 128 12.21 1.27 -3.43
C GLU A 128 12.30 0.55 -2.08
N PHE A 129 12.48 1.32 -1.01
CA PHE A 129 12.38 0.81 0.35
C PHE A 129 11.10 1.35 0.99
N ILE A 130 10.20 0.45 1.37
CA ILE A 130 8.93 0.76 2.01
C ILE A 130 9.10 0.49 3.50
N PRO A 131 9.23 1.53 4.34
CA PRO A 131 9.38 1.34 5.78
C PRO A 131 8.11 0.71 6.37
N ALA A 132 8.29 -0.19 7.33
CA ALA A 132 7.17 -0.61 8.17
C ALA A 132 6.79 0.50 9.15
N HIS A 133 5.49 0.61 9.44
CA HIS A 133 4.95 1.46 10.49
C HIS A 133 4.11 0.66 11.48
N ASP A 134 3.74 1.30 12.59
CA ASP A 134 2.90 0.70 13.64
C ASP A 134 1.40 0.94 13.41
#